data_AF-A0A1N6A9T4-F1
#
_entry.id   AF-A0A1N6A9T4-F1
#
_cell.length_a   1.000
_cell.length_b   1.000
_cell.length_c   1.000
_cell.angle_alpha   90.00
_cell.angle_beta   90.00
_cell.angle_gamma   90.00
#
_symmetry.space_group_name_H-M   'P 1'
#
loop_
_entity.id
_entity.type
_entity.pdbx_description
1 polymer ?
#
loop_
_entity_poly.entity_id
_entity_poly.type
_entity_poly.pdbx_seq_one_letter_code
_entity_poly.pdbx_strand_id
1 'polypeptide(L)'
;MTGWARLFVSHCQYQVFTVPGASDVGIYILGDDLVHVGGPIQLTGFCGIHTGWIEARVHVLPGPLAEVGADWDAISEATLWSPRGRLSVVGLMGGTSEALTDVDVPRGLIRVRVHARDRLHETVRTDDDPPERHELHIWAVSEETPWRTVLTDPGGRDWEQKPAKAAERAMLSLVPRPSGRQAILRPLPPDPYEDDADLPRVTVVRHRPAPVAVSAGVLPAGDLEVRLERVGGELLRWSWATADEPIFPHPLATLPDDEPSTVRLTYGPDGFTLRHEGVLGRHAFALGLIWDHLLDTAGSHPWMETLRGQAAEATALAEKARRLRAERDADRWGGAPPSDRVRGLLGQARSLARIDRPLLDRIDALPAARQREAACWAARRAMRVAGLERIGWIADALAAAEANRPLPRPFTEQSGIPAFDRLLSDPEVPHTIITLCLASKALGTRHVTGVLQQAAAFPALIALANDDPLAAAIDAVYNAAIAHGDDRDRFLTDPYTALR
;
A
#
# COMPACT_ATOMS: atom_id res chain seq x y z
N MET A 1 3.35 -27.34 -30.80
CA MET A 1 3.82 -28.55 -30.11
C MET A 1 5.31 -28.40 -29.88
N THR A 2 5.75 -28.58 -28.64
CA THR A 2 7.18 -28.62 -28.32
C THR A 2 7.72 -30.05 -28.48
N GLY A 3 9.03 -30.19 -28.71
CA GLY A 3 9.69 -31.48 -28.55
C GLY A 3 9.69 -31.93 -27.08
N TRP A 4 10.06 -33.18 -26.83
CA TRP A 4 10.40 -33.63 -25.48
C TRP A 4 11.63 -32.87 -25.00
N ALA A 5 11.54 -32.26 -23.83
CA ALA A 5 12.62 -31.52 -23.21
C ALA A 5 12.93 -32.12 -21.84
N ARG A 6 14.21 -32.19 -21.49
CA ARG A 6 14.62 -32.58 -20.14
C ARG A 6 14.29 -31.45 -19.17
N LEU A 7 13.61 -31.80 -18.07
CA LEU A 7 13.28 -30.88 -16.98
C LEU A 7 13.83 -31.47 -15.67
N PHE A 8 14.65 -30.70 -14.96
CA PHE A 8 15.14 -31.11 -13.65
C PHE A 8 14.09 -30.77 -12.59
N VAL A 9 13.59 -31.77 -11.88
CA VAL A 9 12.61 -31.61 -10.80
C VAL A 9 13.26 -31.85 -9.45
N SER A 10 12.68 -31.24 -8.42
CA SER A 10 13.14 -31.34 -7.03
C SER A 10 11.94 -31.30 -6.11
N HIS A 11 11.97 -32.07 -5.02
CA HIS A 11 10.83 -32.23 -4.10
C HIS A 11 9.57 -32.76 -4.79
N CYS A 12 9.75 -33.71 -5.71
CA CYS A 12 8.66 -34.32 -6.48
C CYS A 12 7.83 -33.32 -7.31
N GLN A 13 8.35 -32.14 -7.65
CA GLN A 13 7.49 -31.12 -8.27
C GLN A 13 8.17 -30.22 -9.30
N TYR A 14 7.33 -29.72 -10.21
CA TYR A 14 7.59 -28.59 -11.10
C TYR A 14 6.40 -27.62 -11.05
N GLN A 15 6.62 -26.40 -11.53
CA GLN A 15 5.62 -25.35 -11.58
C GLN A 15 5.26 -25.02 -13.02
N VAL A 16 3.99 -24.71 -13.23
CA VAL A 16 3.45 -24.18 -14.48
C VAL A 16 2.87 -22.81 -14.16
N PHE A 17 3.31 -21.78 -14.86
CA PHE A 17 2.78 -20.42 -14.67
C PHE A 17 2.57 -19.72 -16.00
N THR A 18 1.53 -18.88 -16.05
CA THR A 18 1.20 -18.01 -17.19
C THR A 18 1.74 -16.59 -17.04
N VAL A 19 2.29 -16.28 -15.86
CA VAL A 19 2.90 -15.00 -15.52
C VAL A 19 4.23 -15.26 -14.80
N PRO A 20 5.38 -14.94 -15.42
CA PRO A 20 6.69 -15.18 -14.80
C PRO A 20 6.90 -14.41 -13.50
N GLY A 21 7.42 -15.09 -12.48
CA GLY A 21 7.78 -14.49 -11.20
C GLY A 21 6.60 -14.22 -10.25
N ALA A 22 5.36 -14.38 -10.71
CA ALA A 22 4.19 -14.32 -9.87
C ALA A 22 4.03 -15.66 -9.14
N SER A 23 4.55 -15.70 -7.92
CA SER A 23 4.48 -16.88 -7.05
C SER A 23 3.43 -16.62 -5.99
N ASP A 24 2.19 -17.03 -6.27
CA ASP A 24 1.09 -16.89 -5.31
C ASP A 24 0.99 -18.17 -4.46
N VAL A 25 2.11 -18.57 -3.83
CA VAL A 25 2.23 -19.78 -3.00
C VAL A 25 1.45 -19.61 -1.70
N GLY A 26 0.14 -19.38 -1.82
CA GLY A 26 -0.79 -19.52 -0.72
C GLY A 26 -0.84 -20.99 -0.32
N ILE A 27 -0.76 -21.26 0.99
CA ILE A 27 -0.82 -22.60 1.58
C ILE A 27 -2.28 -23.11 1.61
N TYR A 28 -3.01 -22.99 0.50
CA TYR A 28 -4.31 -23.64 0.34
C TYR A 28 -4.14 -24.62 -0.83
N ILE A 29 -4.16 -25.90 -0.50
CA ILE A 29 -3.88 -26.98 -1.45
C ILE A 29 -5.24 -27.50 -1.92
N LEU A 30 -5.47 -27.44 -3.23
CA LEU A 30 -6.59 -28.07 -3.91
C LEU A 30 -6.05 -28.81 -5.13
N GLY A 31 -6.31 -30.11 -5.20
CA GLY A 31 -5.76 -30.96 -6.24
C GLY A 31 -5.63 -32.42 -5.83
N ASP A 32 -4.89 -33.16 -6.65
CA ASP A 32 -4.56 -34.57 -6.48
C ASP A 32 -3.06 -34.82 -6.61
N ASP A 33 -2.64 -36.07 -6.62
CA ASP A 33 -1.22 -36.47 -6.70
C ASP A 33 -0.50 -36.12 -7.99
N LEU A 34 -1.19 -35.57 -8.98
CA LEU A 34 -0.55 -35.12 -10.22
C LEU A 34 -0.57 -33.60 -10.32
N VAL A 35 -1.66 -32.94 -9.93
CA VAL A 35 -1.80 -31.48 -10.06
C VAL A 35 -2.36 -30.86 -8.78
N HIS A 36 -1.66 -29.87 -8.24
CA HIS A 36 -2.22 -28.91 -7.29
C HIS A 36 -2.37 -27.54 -7.93
N VAL A 37 -3.55 -26.93 -7.79
CA VAL A 37 -3.77 -25.55 -8.27
C VAL A 37 -3.31 -24.56 -7.22
N GLY A 38 -2.32 -23.73 -7.57
CA GLY A 38 -1.74 -22.74 -6.68
C GLY A 38 -2.33 -21.34 -6.82
N GLY A 39 -3.21 -21.10 -7.79
CA GLY A 39 -3.80 -19.79 -8.02
C GLY A 39 -4.38 -19.63 -9.43
N PRO A 40 -4.87 -18.42 -9.77
CA PRO A 40 -5.44 -18.17 -11.09
C PRO A 40 -4.43 -18.38 -12.23
N ILE A 41 -3.14 -18.16 -11.98
CA ILE A 41 -2.09 -18.12 -13.00
C ILE A 41 -1.06 -19.24 -12.86
N GLN A 42 -1.25 -20.15 -11.90
CA GLN A 42 -0.25 -21.17 -11.58
C GLN A 42 -0.84 -22.50 -11.10
N LEU A 43 -0.16 -23.58 -11.46
CA LEU A 43 -0.35 -24.91 -10.88
C LEU A 43 1.00 -25.60 -10.65
N THR A 44 1.01 -26.57 -9.76
CA THR A 44 2.15 -27.44 -9.45
C THR A 44 1.86 -28.82 -10.02
N GLY A 45 2.78 -29.36 -10.81
CA GLY A 45 2.75 -30.75 -11.26
C GLY A 45 3.65 -31.62 -10.39
N PHE A 46 3.20 -32.84 -10.08
CA PHE A 46 3.90 -33.77 -9.19
C PHE A 46 4.45 -34.99 -9.92
N CYS A 47 5.69 -35.34 -9.59
CA CYS A 47 6.45 -36.45 -10.16
C CYS A 47 6.53 -37.63 -9.17
N GLY A 48 6.73 -38.84 -9.70
CA GLY A 48 7.07 -40.03 -8.92
C GLY A 48 8.49 -39.97 -8.34
N ILE A 49 9.43 -39.33 -9.05
CA ILE A 49 10.80 -39.10 -8.55
C ILE A 49 10.90 -37.90 -7.62
N HIS A 50 11.70 -37.98 -6.55
CA HIS A 50 11.91 -36.84 -5.65
C HIS A 50 12.80 -35.76 -6.27
N THR A 51 13.97 -36.15 -6.75
CA THR A 51 14.92 -35.24 -7.41
C THR A 51 15.55 -35.93 -8.60
N GLY A 52 15.49 -35.30 -9.76
CA GLY A 52 16.10 -35.87 -10.97
C GLY A 52 15.56 -35.27 -12.25
N TRP A 53 15.85 -35.94 -13.36
CA TRP A 53 15.40 -35.50 -14.68
C TRP A 53 14.13 -36.25 -15.09
N ILE A 54 13.11 -35.50 -15.46
CA ILE A 54 11.97 -36.00 -16.22
C ILE A 54 12.06 -35.51 -17.67
N GLU A 55 11.23 -36.06 -18.53
CA GLU A 55 10.94 -35.50 -19.84
C GLU A 55 9.57 -34.82 -19.81
N ALA A 56 9.49 -33.59 -20.31
CA ALA A 56 8.25 -32.84 -20.39
C ALA A 56 8.05 -32.22 -21.77
N ARG A 57 6.78 -32.06 -22.17
CA ARG A 57 6.40 -31.32 -23.40
C ARG A 57 5.05 -30.63 -23.27
N VAL A 58 4.83 -29.64 -24.12
CA VAL A 58 3.60 -28.84 -24.18
C VAL A 58 2.95 -28.94 -25.57
N HIS A 59 1.65 -29.21 -25.57
CA HIS A 59 0.79 -29.19 -26.74
C HIS A 59 -0.28 -28.14 -26.60
N VAL A 60 -0.34 -27.26 -27.59
CA VAL A 60 -1.40 -26.26 -27.69
C VAL A 60 -2.37 -26.75 -28.76
N LEU A 61 -3.60 -26.99 -28.34
CA LEU A 61 -4.65 -27.68 -29.09
C LEU A 61 -5.81 -26.71 -29.35
N PRO A 62 -6.59 -26.92 -30.44
CA PRO A 62 -7.79 -26.12 -30.71
C PRO A 62 -8.95 -26.43 -29.75
N GLY A 63 -8.89 -27.54 -29.00
CA GLY A 63 -9.92 -27.98 -28.07
C GLY A 63 -9.51 -29.25 -27.31
N PRO A 64 -10.39 -29.78 -26.44
CA PRO A 64 -10.10 -31.00 -25.69
C PRO A 64 -9.95 -32.21 -26.63
N LEU A 65 -9.01 -33.10 -26.33
CA LEU A 65 -8.93 -34.39 -27.01
C LEU A 65 -10.09 -35.29 -26.56
N ALA A 66 -10.75 -35.92 -27.53
CA ALA A 66 -11.90 -36.80 -27.33
C ALA A 66 -11.53 -38.15 -26.71
N GLU A 67 -10.32 -38.66 -27.00
CA GLU A 67 -9.82 -39.93 -26.49
C GLU A 67 -8.57 -39.73 -25.66
N VAL A 68 -8.53 -40.42 -24.52
CA VAL A 68 -7.37 -40.53 -23.65
C VAL A 68 -6.67 -41.85 -23.99
N GLY A 69 -5.38 -41.78 -24.34
CA GLY A 69 -4.57 -42.98 -24.58
C GLY A 69 -4.55 -43.91 -23.35
N ALA A 70 -4.55 -45.21 -23.58
CA ALA A 70 -4.59 -46.21 -22.50
C ALA A 70 -3.24 -46.39 -21.77
N ASP A 71 -2.20 -45.64 -22.15
CA ASP A 71 -0.82 -45.76 -21.68
C ASP A 71 -0.38 -44.69 -20.67
N TRP A 72 -1.34 -43.92 -20.12
CA TRP A 72 -1.07 -42.92 -19.08
C TRP A 72 -1.31 -43.50 -17.69
N ASP A 73 -0.46 -43.14 -16.73
CA ASP A 73 -0.61 -43.56 -15.32
C ASP A 73 -1.60 -42.64 -14.60
N ALA A 74 -1.56 -41.34 -14.90
CA ALA A 74 -2.37 -40.33 -14.24
C ALA A 74 -2.68 -39.15 -15.18
N ILE A 75 -3.88 -38.59 -15.05
CA ILE A 75 -4.31 -37.42 -15.82
C ILE A 75 -5.17 -36.51 -14.95
N SER A 76 -4.81 -35.23 -14.90
CA SER A 76 -5.53 -34.22 -14.13
C SER A 76 -5.66 -32.93 -14.92
N GLU A 77 -6.71 -32.18 -14.63
CA GLU A 77 -7.06 -30.95 -15.35
C GLU A 77 -7.29 -29.79 -14.40
N ALA A 78 -6.83 -28.60 -14.79
CA ALA A 78 -7.10 -27.35 -14.10
C ALA A 78 -7.25 -26.18 -15.08
N THR A 79 -7.98 -25.14 -14.67
CA THR A 79 -8.12 -23.90 -15.45
C THR A 79 -7.12 -22.86 -14.96
N LEU A 80 -6.41 -22.21 -15.87
CA LEU A 80 -5.54 -21.07 -15.59
C LEU A 80 -5.97 -19.84 -16.40
N TRP A 81 -5.63 -18.67 -15.89
CA TRP A 81 -5.73 -17.38 -16.53
C TRP A 81 -4.42 -17.06 -17.24
N SER A 82 -4.43 -16.82 -18.54
CA SER A 82 -3.26 -16.41 -19.33
C SER A 82 -3.49 -15.02 -19.92
N PRO A 83 -3.14 -13.93 -19.21
CA PRO A 83 -3.39 -12.58 -19.71
C PRO A 83 -2.57 -12.26 -20.97
N ARG A 84 -1.36 -12.80 -21.06
CA ARG A 84 -0.40 -12.53 -22.15
C ARG A 84 -0.30 -13.61 -23.22
N GLY A 85 -0.98 -14.75 -23.04
CA GLY A 85 -0.87 -15.86 -24.00
C GLY A 85 0.52 -16.51 -23.96
N ARG A 86 1.15 -16.52 -22.78
CA ARG A 86 2.44 -17.17 -22.52
C ARG A 86 2.30 -18.13 -21.36
N LEU A 87 3.06 -19.22 -21.40
CA LEU A 87 3.13 -20.21 -20.33
C LEU A 87 4.53 -20.80 -20.24
N SER A 88 5.00 -21.03 -19.03
CA SER A 88 6.28 -21.65 -18.75
C SER A 88 6.13 -22.83 -17.82
N VAL A 89 6.97 -23.85 -18.00
CA VAL A 89 7.12 -25.02 -17.12
C VAL A 89 8.54 -25.02 -16.55
N VAL A 90 8.64 -25.00 -15.23
CA VAL A 90 9.90 -24.74 -14.51
C VAL A 90 10.06 -25.72 -13.38
N GLY A 91 11.25 -26.31 -13.27
CA GLY A 91 11.61 -27.12 -12.11
C GLY A 91 11.83 -26.24 -10.89
N LEU A 92 11.27 -26.61 -9.74
CA LEU A 92 11.29 -25.79 -8.52
C LEU A 92 12.68 -25.24 -8.17
N MET A 93 13.70 -26.10 -8.21
CA MET A 93 15.12 -25.74 -8.02
C MET A 93 15.98 -26.02 -9.25
N GLY A 94 15.39 -26.59 -10.31
CA GLY A 94 16.09 -27.04 -11.51
C GLY A 94 16.22 -26.01 -12.61
N GLY A 95 15.52 -24.88 -12.48
CA GLY A 95 15.47 -23.83 -13.50
C GLY A 95 14.56 -24.19 -14.67
N THR A 96 14.75 -23.48 -15.78
CA THR A 96 13.90 -23.59 -16.97
C THR A 96 14.57 -24.38 -18.09
N SER A 97 13.75 -24.93 -18.98
CA SER A 97 14.19 -25.44 -20.29
C SER A 97 13.68 -24.49 -21.37
N GLU A 98 14.53 -24.15 -22.34
CA GLU A 98 14.17 -23.20 -23.41
C GLU A 98 12.91 -23.66 -24.17
N ALA A 99 12.78 -24.96 -24.43
CA ALA A 99 11.61 -25.54 -25.09
C ALA A 99 10.31 -25.48 -24.27
N LEU A 100 10.40 -25.17 -22.97
CA LEU A 100 9.28 -25.13 -22.03
C LEU A 100 9.09 -23.73 -21.43
N THR A 101 9.83 -22.73 -21.90
CA THR A 101 9.75 -21.34 -21.42
C THR A 101 9.03 -20.48 -22.44
N ASP A 102 8.11 -19.63 -21.96
CA ASP A 102 7.36 -18.65 -22.75
C ASP A 102 6.65 -19.26 -23.98
N VAL A 103 6.14 -20.48 -23.81
CA VAL A 103 5.36 -21.17 -24.83
C VAL A 103 4.11 -20.35 -25.16
N ASP A 104 3.90 -20.08 -26.45
CA ASP A 104 2.70 -19.39 -26.94
C ASP A 104 1.44 -20.22 -26.66
N VAL A 105 0.52 -19.65 -25.87
CA VAL A 105 -0.78 -20.25 -25.52
C VAL A 105 -1.90 -19.23 -25.80
N PRO A 106 -3.17 -19.65 -25.88
CA PRO A 106 -4.27 -18.71 -26.04
C PRO A 106 -4.30 -17.68 -24.90
N ARG A 107 -4.66 -16.43 -25.23
CA ARG A 107 -4.97 -15.39 -24.23
C ARG A 107 -6.34 -15.66 -23.61
N GLY A 108 -6.52 -15.26 -22.35
CA GLY A 108 -7.76 -15.47 -21.60
C GLY A 108 -7.71 -16.70 -20.71
N LEU A 109 -8.84 -17.38 -20.51
CA LEU A 109 -8.84 -18.65 -19.79
C LEU A 109 -8.33 -19.79 -20.68
N ILE A 110 -7.45 -20.60 -20.10
CA ILE A 110 -6.93 -21.82 -20.69
C ILE A 110 -7.21 -23.00 -19.78
N ARG A 111 -7.51 -24.15 -20.38
CA ARG A 111 -7.50 -25.44 -19.69
C ARG A 111 -6.12 -26.06 -19.86
N VAL A 112 -5.55 -26.55 -18.77
CA VAL A 112 -4.32 -27.33 -18.76
C VAL A 112 -4.65 -28.74 -18.28
N ARG A 113 -4.47 -29.72 -19.16
CA ARG A 113 -4.55 -31.15 -18.84
C ARG A 113 -3.14 -31.70 -18.76
N VAL A 114 -2.76 -32.19 -17.59
CA VAL A 114 -1.46 -32.82 -17.36
C VAL A 114 -1.65 -34.33 -17.48
N HIS A 115 -0.86 -34.95 -18.34
CA HIS A 115 -0.72 -36.39 -18.46
C HIS A 115 0.64 -36.79 -17.91
N ALA A 116 0.70 -37.87 -17.15
CA ALA A 116 1.95 -38.43 -16.68
C ALA A 116 1.97 -39.95 -16.82
N ARG A 117 3.16 -40.48 -17.16
CA ARG A 117 3.43 -41.91 -17.25
C ARG A 117 4.86 -42.22 -16.84
N ASP A 118 5.11 -43.51 -16.59
CA ASP A 118 6.37 -44.01 -16.07
C ASP A 118 6.69 -43.38 -14.69
N ARG A 119 5.65 -43.15 -13.87
CA ARG A 119 5.71 -42.45 -12.56
C ARG A 119 6.23 -43.36 -11.44
N LEU A 120 7.38 -43.96 -11.65
CA LEU A 120 7.99 -44.87 -10.68
C LEU A 120 8.67 -44.10 -9.55
N HIS A 121 8.40 -44.51 -8.31
CA HIS A 121 9.11 -43.99 -7.14
C HIS A 121 10.61 -44.31 -7.22
N GLU A 122 11.46 -43.40 -6.76
CA GLU A 122 12.93 -43.54 -6.88
C GLU A 122 13.49 -44.81 -6.22
N THR A 123 12.79 -45.36 -5.21
CA THR A 123 13.20 -46.60 -4.53
C THR A 123 12.94 -47.88 -5.32
N VAL A 124 12.07 -47.82 -6.34
CA VAL A 124 11.74 -48.98 -7.18
C VAL A 124 12.29 -48.85 -8.60
N ARG A 125 12.73 -47.63 -8.98
CA ARG A 125 13.27 -47.32 -10.30
C ARG A 125 14.66 -47.91 -10.51
N THR A 126 14.89 -48.42 -11.70
CA THR A 126 16.15 -49.00 -12.19
C THR A 126 16.66 -48.25 -13.43
N ASP A 127 17.91 -48.51 -13.84
CA ASP A 127 18.49 -47.89 -15.04
C ASP A 127 17.84 -48.37 -16.35
N ASP A 128 17.10 -49.49 -16.31
CA ASP A 128 16.38 -50.04 -17.46
C ASP A 128 14.99 -49.40 -17.65
N ASP A 129 14.50 -48.66 -16.65
CA ASP A 129 13.19 -48.01 -16.70
C ASP A 129 13.23 -46.75 -17.59
N PRO A 130 12.19 -46.52 -18.42
CA PRO A 130 12.09 -45.29 -19.22
C PRO A 130 12.03 -44.06 -18.31
N PRO A 131 12.48 -42.86 -18.77
CA PRO A 131 12.33 -41.62 -18.02
C PRO A 131 10.86 -41.31 -17.72
N GLU A 132 10.59 -40.70 -16.56
CA GLU A 132 9.24 -40.24 -16.23
C GLU A 132 8.84 -39.13 -17.20
N ARG A 133 7.62 -39.21 -17.74
CA ARG A 133 7.18 -38.39 -18.87
C ARG A 133 5.92 -37.64 -18.55
N HIS A 134 5.97 -36.32 -18.71
CA HIS A 134 4.86 -35.40 -18.50
C HIS A 134 4.46 -34.68 -19.79
N GLU A 135 3.17 -34.62 -20.05
CA GLU A 135 2.64 -33.97 -21.23
C GLU A 135 1.49 -33.04 -20.87
N LEU A 136 1.65 -31.77 -21.22
CA LEU A 136 0.68 -30.73 -20.91
C LEU A 136 -0.11 -30.40 -22.17
N HIS A 137 -1.41 -30.65 -22.18
CA HIS A 137 -2.32 -30.26 -23.24
C HIS A 137 -3.07 -29.00 -22.84
N ILE A 138 -3.02 -27.99 -23.70
CA ILE A 138 -3.50 -26.64 -23.42
C ILE A 138 -4.45 -26.20 -24.51
N TRP A 139 -5.63 -25.72 -24.14
CA TRP A 139 -6.59 -25.14 -25.07
C TRP A 139 -7.38 -23.99 -24.43
N ALA A 140 -7.93 -23.12 -25.27
CA ALA A 140 -8.75 -21.99 -24.81
C ALA A 140 -10.10 -22.48 -24.28
N VAL A 141 -10.60 -21.83 -23.23
CA VAL A 141 -11.95 -22.05 -22.69
C VAL A 141 -12.60 -20.72 -22.35
N SER A 142 -13.94 -20.67 -22.32
CA SER A 142 -14.72 -19.52 -21.82
C SER A 142 -15.26 -19.75 -20.40
N GLU A 143 -15.05 -20.95 -19.85
CA GLU A 143 -15.60 -21.39 -18.58
C GLU A 143 -14.49 -21.84 -17.63
N GLU A 144 -14.45 -21.24 -16.44
CA GLU A 144 -13.71 -21.75 -15.31
C GLU A 144 -14.55 -22.82 -14.62
N THR A 145 -13.99 -24.02 -14.52
CA THR A 145 -14.56 -25.13 -13.75
C THR A 145 -13.52 -25.60 -12.74
N PRO A 146 -13.95 -26.30 -11.67
CA PRO A 146 -13.04 -26.92 -10.73
C PRO A 146 -11.99 -27.79 -11.42
N TRP A 147 -10.85 -27.96 -10.74
CA TRP A 147 -9.89 -28.99 -11.10
C TRP A 147 -10.57 -30.37 -11.04
N ARG A 148 -10.07 -31.32 -11.83
CA ARG A 148 -10.58 -32.69 -11.81
C ARG A 148 -9.48 -33.70 -12.09
N THR A 149 -9.56 -34.82 -11.40
CA THR A 149 -8.85 -36.05 -11.78
C THR A 149 -9.61 -36.71 -12.92
N VAL A 150 -8.94 -36.91 -14.06
CA VAL A 150 -9.48 -37.62 -15.23
C VAL A 150 -9.10 -39.10 -15.16
N LEU A 151 -7.85 -39.38 -14.75
CA LEU A 151 -7.35 -40.72 -14.49
C LEU A 151 -6.55 -40.69 -13.19
N THR A 152 -7.01 -41.45 -12.20
CA THR A 152 -6.38 -41.52 -10.88
C THR A 152 -5.09 -42.33 -10.94
N ASP A 153 -4.03 -41.81 -10.32
CA ASP A 153 -2.79 -42.56 -10.09
C ASP A 153 -3.07 -43.77 -9.19
N PRO A 154 -2.77 -45.01 -9.63
CA PRO A 154 -2.92 -46.20 -8.80
C PRO A 154 -2.13 -46.15 -7.48
N GLY A 155 -1.04 -45.39 -7.43
CA GLY A 155 -0.19 -45.19 -6.25
C GLY A 155 -0.42 -43.88 -5.50
N GLY A 156 -1.48 -43.14 -5.84
CA GLY A 156 -1.76 -41.80 -5.31
C GLY A 156 -1.98 -41.75 -3.79
N ARG A 157 -1.67 -40.60 -3.19
CA ARG A 157 -1.99 -40.20 -1.82
C ARG A 157 -3.22 -39.30 -1.80
N ASP A 158 -4.16 -39.61 -0.91
CA ASP A 158 -5.26 -38.69 -0.64
C ASP A 158 -4.77 -37.44 0.11
N TRP A 159 -4.85 -36.29 -0.55
CA TRP A 159 -4.55 -34.99 0.05
C TRP A 159 -5.77 -34.42 0.78
N GLU A 160 -5.58 -34.01 2.04
CA GLU A 160 -6.60 -33.30 2.80
C GLU A 160 -6.97 -31.99 2.10
N GLN A 161 -8.17 -31.92 1.54
CA GLN A 161 -8.69 -30.72 0.89
C GLN A 161 -9.14 -29.70 1.96
N LYS A 162 -8.81 -28.42 1.78
CA LYS A 162 -9.15 -27.34 2.74
C LYS A 162 -10.00 -26.25 2.10
N PRO A 163 -11.26 -26.53 1.71
CA PRO A 163 -12.10 -25.60 0.95
C PRO A 163 -12.34 -24.28 1.68
N ALA A 164 -12.52 -24.28 3.00
CA ALA A 164 -12.70 -23.06 3.78
C ALA A 164 -11.45 -22.14 3.74
N LYS A 165 -10.25 -22.73 3.80
CA LYS A 165 -8.98 -21.97 3.67
C LYS A 165 -8.74 -21.50 2.23
N ALA A 166 -9.18 -22.28 1.24
CA ALA A 166 -9.14 -21.88 -0.15
C ALA A 166 -10.05 -20.67 -0.42
N ALA A 167 -11.28 -20.69 0.10
CA ALA A 167 -12.22 -19.59 0.00
C ALA A 167 -11.75 -18.36 0.79
N GLU A 168 -11.12 -18.55 1.96
CA GLU A 168 -10.46 -17.48 2.70
C GLU A 168 -9.40 -16.78 1.85
N ARG A 169 -8.43 -17.53 1.29
CA ARG A 169 -7.39 -16.95 0.42
C ARG A 169 -8.01 -16.28 -0.79
N ALA A 170 -8.97 -16.91 -1.45
CA ALA A 170 -9.66 -16.37 -2.61
C ALA A 170 -10.30 -15.01 -2.32
N MET A 171 -11.04 -14.88 -1.22
CA MET A 171 -11.62 -13.60 -0.84
C MET A 171 -10.54 -12.55 -0.56
N LEU A 172 -9.51 -12.89 0.21
CA LEU A 172 -8.40 -11.98 0.50
C LEU A 172 -7.65 -11.52 -0.76
N SER A 173 -7.59 -12.36 -1.81
CA SER A 173 -6.99 -11.98 -3.10
C SER A 173 -7.86 -11.01 -3.90
N LEU A 174 -9.19 -11.04 -3.72
CA LEU A 174 -10.11 -10.11 -4.38
C LEU A 174 -10.18 -8.76 -3.65
N VAL A 175 -9.96 -8.75 -2.33
CA VAL A 175 -9.94 -7.53 -1.51
C VAL A 175 -8.54 -7.25 -0.93
N PRO A 176 -7.52 -7.06 -1.78
CA PRO A 176 -6.13 -6.97 -1.32
C PRO A 176 -5.96 -5.79 -0.36
N ARG A 177 -5.33 -6.06 0.78
CA ARG A 177 -4.97 -5.05 1.75
C ARG A 177 -3.48 -4.75 1.64
N PRO A 178 -3.08 -3.47 1.57
CA PRO A 178 -1.68 -3.12 1.74
C PRO A 178 -1.25 -3.70 3.09
N SER A 179 -0.31 -4.65 3.08
CA SER A 179 0.22 -5.16 4.33
C SER A 179 0.76 -3.96 5.11
N GLY A 180 0.28 -3.73 6.33
CA GLY A 180 0.75 -2.62 7.19
C GLY A 180 2.25 -2.71 7.53
N ARG A 181 2.94 -3.80 7.13
CA ARG A 181 4.40 -3.84 7.07
C ARG A 181 4.86 -2.76 6.10
N GLN A 182 5.65 -1.80 6.60
CA GLN A 182 6.42 -0.92 5.72
C GLN A 182 7.10 -1.80 4.68
N ALA A 183 6.70 -1.63 3.42
CA ALA A 183 7.42 -2.22 2.33
C ALA A 183 8.83 -1.63 2.41
N ILE A 184 9.79 -2.46 2.85
CA ILE A 184 11.22 -2.10 2.87
C ILE A 184 11.68 -1.78 1.43
N LEU A 185 10.92 -2.29 0.45
CA LEU A 185 11.05 -2.03 -0.96
C LEU A 185 10.02 -0.98 -1.40
N ARG A 186 10.38 -0.15 -2.39
CA ARG A 186 9.41 0.73 -3.05
C ARG A 186 8.17 -0.08 -3.46
N PRO A 187 6.96 0.53 -3.47
CA PRO A 187 5.82 -0.07 -4.14
C PRO A 187 6.30 -0.54 -5.51
N LEU A 188 6.19 -1.84 -5.78
CA LEU A 188 6.36 -2.32 -7.14
C LEU A 188 5.39 -1.51 -8.00
N PRO A 189 5.80 -1.07 -9.21
CA PRO A 189 4.83 -0.49 -10.15
C PRO A 189 3.63 -1.45 -10.27
N PRO A 190 2.41 -0.93 -10.53
CA PRO A 190 1.24 -1.76 -10.76
C PRO A 190 1.63 -2.90 -11.69
N ASP A 191 1.26 -4.12 -11.31
CA ASP A 191 1.81 -5.29 -11.94
C ASP A 191 1.53 -5.19 -13.45
N PRO A 192 2.56 -5.12 -14.32
CA PRO A 192 2.33 -5.02 -15.76
C PRO A 192 1.60 -6.26 -16.32
N TYR A 193 1.36 -7.29 -15.50
CA TYR A 193 0.55 -8.46 -15.80
C TYR A 193 -0.95 -8.29 -15.48
N GLU A 194 -1.40 -7.14 -14.97
CA GLU A 194 -2.81 -6.82 -14.63
C GLU A 194 -3.64 -6.23 -15.79
N ASP A 195 -3.03 -5.85 -16.92
CA ASP A 195 -3.78 -5.27 -18.04
C ASP A 195 -4.57 -6.34 -18.81
N ASP A 196 -5.80 -6.55 -18.37
CA ASP A 196 -6.80 -7.44 -18.98
C ASP A 196 -8.03 -6.70 -19.51
N ALA A 197 -7.95 -5.38 -19.68
CA ALA A 197 -9.06 -4.54 -20.14
C ALA A 197 -9.62 -5.01 -21.50
N ASP A 198 -8.76 -5.59 -22.35
CA ASP A 198 -9.13 -6.09 -23.67
C ASP A 198 -9.57 -7.57 -23.69
N LEU A 199 -9.55 -8.26 -22.54
CA LEU A 199 -9.87 -9.69 -22.47
C LEU A 199 -11.35 -9.93 -22.18
N PRO A 200 -11.98 -10.93 -22.82
CA PRO A 200 -13.39 -11.19 -22.62
C PRO A 200 -13.67 -11.64 -21.19
N ARG A 201 -14.80 -11.16 -20.64
CA ARG A 201 -15.36 -11.67 -19.40
C ARG A 201 -15.79 -13.13 -19.59
N VAL A 202 -15.68 -13.93 -18.54
CA VAL A 202 -15.80 -15.39 -18.56
C VAL A 202 -16.94 -15.87 -17.68
N THR A 203 -17.16 -17.19 -17.65
CA THR A 203 -18.15 -17.83 -16.78
C THR A 203 -17.48 -18.72 -15.75
N VAL A 204 -17.87 -18.62 -14.49
CA VAL A 204 -17.50 -19.59 -13.45
C VAL A 204 -18.65 -20.59 -13.31
N VAL A 205 -18.35 -21.89 -13.44
CA VAL A 205 -19.36 -22.95 -13.45
C VAL A 205 -19.13 -23.91 -12.29
N ARG A 206 -20.17 -24.20 -11.52
CA ARG A 206 -20.16 -25.19 -10.44
C ARG A 206 -21.33 -26.15 -10.58
N HIS A 207 -21.03 -27.43 -10.42
CA HIS A 207 -22.02 -28.51 -10.48
C HIS A 207 -22.07 -29.23 -9.13
N ARG A 208 -23.27 -29.60 -8.69
CA ARG A 208 -23.52 -30.43 -7.50
C ARG A 208 -24.57 -31.48 -7.83
N PRO A 209 -24.44 -32.72 -7.31
CA PRO A 209 -25.39 -33.79 -7.59
C PRO A 209 -26.75 -33.55 -6.89
N ALA A 210 -26.78 -32.74 -5.84
CA ALA A 210 -28.00 -32.41 -5.09
C ALA A 210 -28.35 -30.92 -5.24
N PRO A 211 -29.65 -30.55 -5.24
CA PRO A 211 -30.08 -29.17 -5.22
C PRO A 211 -29.51 -28.40 -4.02
N VAL A 212 -28.89 -27.25 -4.28
CA VAL A 212 -28.41 -26.32 -3.25
C VAL A 212 -29.24 -25.04 -3.31
N ALA A 213 -29.68 -24.56 -2.13
CA ALA A 213 -30.38 -23.29 -2.02
C ALA A 213 -29.36 -22.14 -2.01
N VAL A 214 -29.43 -21.26 -3.01
CA VAL A 214 -28.64 -20.02 -3.06
C VAL A 214 -29.54 -18.84 -2.72
N SER A 215 -29.29 -18.24 -1.56
CA SER A 215 -30.09 -17.12 -1.04
C SER A 215 -29.57 -15.78 -1.58
N ALA A 216 -30.50 -14.88 -1.87
CA ALA A 216 -30.17 -13.46 -2.02
C ALA A 216 -29.73 -12.89 -0.66
N GLY A 217 -28.83 -11.92 -0.67
CA GLY A 217 -28.31 -11.32 0.56
C GLY A 217 -27.00 -10.58 0.34
N VAL A 218 -26.34 -10.27 1.45
CA VAL A 218 -25.06 -9.57 1.49
C VAL A 218 -23.99 -10.54 1.97
N LEU A 219 -22.93 -10.72 1.19
CA LEU A 219 -21.73 -11.45 1.59
C LEU A 219 -20.70 -10.43 2.08
N PRO A 220 -20.32 -10.46 3.37
CA PRO A 220 -19.36 -9.49 3.90
C PRO A 220 -17.95 -9.77 3.40
N ALA A 221 -17.17 -8.74 3.07
CA ALA A 221 -15.79 -8.82 2.58
C ALA A 221 -14.89 -7.72 3.18
N GLY A 222 -15.03 -7.46 4.49
CA GLY A 222 -14.27 -6.42 5.19
C GLY A 222 -14.91 -5.05 5.03
N ASP A 223 -14.22 -4.09 4.39
CA ASP A 223 -14.81 -2.79 4.05
C ASP A 223 -15.65 -2.83 2.78
N LEU A 224 -15.66 -3.96 2.09
CA LEU A 224 -16.50 -4.19 0.93
C LEU A 224 -17.51 -5.28 1.26
N GLU A 225 -18.50 -5.38 0.40
CA GLU A 225 -19.52 -6.41 0.43
C GLU A 225 -19.90 -6.82 -0.99
N VAL A 226 -20.38 -8.04 -1.13
CA VAL A 226 -21.03 -8.50 -2.36
C VAL A 226 -22.53 -8.52 -2.11
N ARG A 227 -23.29 -7.85 -2.97
CA ARG A 227 -24.75 -7.89 -3.00
C ARG A 227 -25.20 -8.92 -4.02
N LEU A 228 -25.88 -9.94 -3.52
CA LEU A 228 -26.58 -10.96 -4.30
C LEU A 228 -28.07 -10.63 -4.32
N GLU A 229 -28.55 -10.07 -5.42
CA GLU A 229 -29.95 -9.65 -5.54
C GLU A 229 -30.71 -10.58 -6.49
N ARG A 230 -31.89 -11.04 -6.08
CA ARG A 230 -32.72 -11.89 -6.94
C ARG A 230 -33.46 -11.03 -7.97
N VAL A 231 -33.16 -11.25 -9.25
CA VAL A 231 -33.78 -10.53 -10.38
C VAL A 231 -34.89 -11.35 -11.03
N GLY A 232 -34.80 -12.69 -10.93
CA GLY A 232 -35.82 -13.63 -11.40
C GLY A 232 -35.80 -14.92 -10.59
N GLY A 233 -36.66 -15.89 -10.94
CA GLY A 233 -36.78 -17.15 -10.21
C GLY A 233 -35.44 -17.87 -10.01
N GLU A 234 -34.64 -17.95 -11.07
CA GLU A 234 -33.35 -18.65 -11.11
C GLU A 234 -32.16 -17.72 -11.43
N LEU A 235 -32.37 -16.40 -11.35
CA LEU A 235 -31.39 -15.39 -11.75
C LEU A 235 -31.09 -14.45 -10.59
N LEU A 236 -29.81 -14.33 -10.24
CA LEU A 236 -29.30 -13.36 -9.30
C LEU A 236 -28.33 -12.40 -9.98
N ARG A 237 -28.29 -11.16 -9.50
CA ARG A 237 -27.27 -10.16 -9.82
C ARG A 237 -26.21 -10.18 -8.73
N TRP A 238 -24.95 -10.25 -9.13
CA TRP A 238 -23.77 -10.13 -8.28
C TRP A 238 -23.16 -8.75 -8.48
N SER A 239 -22.94 -8.01 -7.41
CA SER A 239 -22.31 -6.68 -7.48
C SER A 239 -21.47 -6.41 -6.24
N TRP A 240 -20.35 -5.72 -6.42
CA TRP A 240 -19.54 -5.23 -5.31
C TRP A 240 -20.05 -3.87 -4.84
N ALA A 241 -19.98 -3.63 -3.54
CA ALA A 241 -20.26 -2.34 -2.93
C ALA A 241 -19.30 -2.10 -1.76
N THR A 242 -19.16 -0.84 -1.35
CA THR A 242 -18.58 -0.50 -0.06
C THR A 242 -19.53 -0.93 1.05
N ALA A 243 -19.00 -1.54 2.10
CA ALA A 243 -19.77 -1.89 3.28
C ALA A 243 -20.21 -0.61 4.02
N ASP A 244 -21.40 -0.66 4.61
CA ASP A 244 -21.94 0.46 5.41
C ASP A 244 -21.09 0.72 6.66
N GLU A 245 -20.50 -0.35 7.22
CA GLU A 245 -19.62 -0.30 8.39
C GLU A 245 -18.24 -0.88 8.03
N PRO A 246 -17.34 -0.08 7.43
CA PRO A 246 -15.98 -0.53 7.16
C PRO A 246 -15.23 -0.80 8.48
N ILE A 247 -14.44 -1.85 8.49
CA ILE A 247 -13.72 -2.33 9.68
C ILE A 247 -12.29 -1.81 9.76
N PHE A 248 -11.70 -1.37 8.65
CA PHE A 248 -10.33 -0.85 8.62
C PHE A 248 -10.30 0.68 8.85
N PRO A 249 -9.22 1.21 9.45
CA PRO A 249 -9.09 2.65 9.71
C PRO A 249 -8.98 3.51 8.43
N HIS A 250 -8.57 2.90 7.31
CA HIS A 250 -8.56 3.52 5.99
C HIS A 250 -9.36 2.60 5.05
N PRO A 251 -10.66 2.89 4.84
CA PRO A 251 -11.52 2.00 4.07
C PRO A 251 -11.07 1.82 2.61
N LEU A 252 -11.26 0.63 2.04
CA LEU A 252 -11.11 0.44 0.59
C LEU A 252 -12.23 1.18 -0.15
N ALA A 253 -11.85 1.98 -1.15
CA ALA A 253 -12.77 2.66 -2.04
C ALA A 253 -12.84 2.02 -3.45
N THR A 254 -11.80 1.28 -3.84
CA THR A 254 -11.73 0.61 -5.14
C THR A 254 -12.44 -0.74 -5.05
N LEU A 255 -13.43 -0.94 -5.93
CA LEU A 255 -14.13 -2.21 -6.05
C LEU A 255 -13.27 -3.20 -6.85
N PRO A 256 -13.32 -4.52 -6.54
CA PRO A 256 -12.65 -5.52 -7.36
C PRO A 256 -13.18 -5.50 -8.80
N ASP A 257 -14.49 -5.28 -8.94
CA ASP A 257 -15.19 -5.19 -10.22
C ASP A 257 -16.32 -4.17 -10.04
N ASP A 258 -16.34 -3.13 -10.87
CA ASP A 258 -17.36 -2.08 -10.87
C ASP A 258 -18.56 -2.44 -11.74
N GLU A 259 -18.44 -3.46 -12.59
CA GLU A 259 -19.52 -3.98 -13.41
C GLU A 259 -20.25 -5.15 -12.70
N PRO A 260 -21.59 -5.11 -12.59
CA PRO A 260 -22.34 -6.22 -12.03
C PRO A 260 -22.34 -7.43 -12.98
N SER A 261 -22.23 -8.62 -12.39
CA SER A 261 -22.26 -9.91 -13.08
C SER A 261 -23.55 -10.68 -12.78
N THR A 262 -23.79 -11.77 -13.50
CA THR A 262 -25.05 -12.53 -13.43
C THR A 262 -24.82 -13.94 -12.92
N VAL A 263 -25.60 -14.40 -11.96
CA VAL A 263 -25.57 -15.77 -11.44
C VAL A 263 -26.86 -16.47 -11.86
N ARG A 264 -26.74 -17.45 -12.76
CA ARG A 264 -27.84 -18.30 -13.21
C ARG A 264 -27.78 -19.65 -12.51
N LEU A 265 -28.91 -20.07 -11.98
CA LEU A 265 -29.09 -21.37 -11.35
C LEU A 265 -29.90 -22.26 -12.30
N THR A 266 -29.52 -23.51 -12.49
CA THR A 266 -30.30 -24.46 -13.28
C THR A 266 -30.42 -25.77 -12.53
N TYR A 267 -31.64 -26.31 -12.49
CA TYR A 267 -31.96 -27.58 -11.82
C TYR A 267 -32.37 -28.59 -12.87
N GLY A 268 -31.78 -29.79 -12.81
CA GLY A 268 -32.05 -30.87 -13.74
C GLY A 268 -31.98 -32.25 -13.08
N PRO A 269 -32.29 -33.32 -13.84
CA PRO A 269 -32.18 -34.69 -13.35
C PRO A 269 -30.75 -35.06 -12.95
N ASP A 270 -29.76 -34.42 -13.58
CA ASP A 270 -28.34 -34.63 -13.31
C ASP A 270 -27.82 -33.79 -12.13
N GLY A 271 -28.66 -32.96 -11.51
CA GLY A 271 -28.33 -32.17 -10.33
C GLY A 271 -28.52 -30.67 -10.52
N PHE A 272 -27.69 -29.90 -9.81
CA PHE A 272 -27.70 -28.46 -9.75
C PHE A 272 -26.47 -27.88 -10.42
N THR A 273 -26.66 -26.86 -11.26
CA THR A 273 -25.57 -26.13 -11.89
C THR A 273 -25.73 -24.63 -11.63
N LEU A 274 -24.67 -24.02 -11.11
CA LEU A 274 -24.50 -22.58 -10.97
C LEU A 274 -23.58 -22.08 -12.07
N ARG A 275 -24.00 -21.01 -12.76
CA ARG A 275 -23.21 -20.29 -13.75
C ARG A 275 -23.11 -18.82 -13.35
N HIS A 276 -21.92 -18.37 -12.98
CA HIS A 276 -21.64 -16.96 -12.70
C HIS A 276 -20.99 -16.35 -13.95
N GLU A 277 -21.81 -15.68 -14.74
CA GLU A 277 -21.52 -15.13 -16.06
C GLU A 277 -21.08 -13.66 -15.99
N GLY A 278 -20.20 -13.26 -16.90
CA GLY A 278 -19.70 -11.90 -16.97
C GLY A 278 -18.72 -11.62 -15.84
N VAL A 279 -17.81 -12.55 -15.55
CA VAL A 279 -16.76 -12.42 -14.52
C VAL A 279 -15.46 -11.96 -15.18
N LEU A 280 -14.71 -11.05 -14.56
CA LEU A 280 -13.34 -10.75 -14.99
C LEU A 280 -12.47 -12.02 -14.91
N GLY A 281 -11.73 -12.33 -15.98
CA GLY A 281 -10.99 -13.59 -16.07
C GLY A 281 -9.99 -13.81 -14.95
N ARG A 282 -9.30 -12.75 -14.50
CA ARG A 282 -8.41 -12.79 -13.34
C ARG A 282 -9.10 -13.16 -12.02
N HIS A 283 -10.41 -12.90 -11.89
CA HIS A 283 -11.20 -13.21 -10.69
C HIS A 283 -11.90 -14.57 -10.75
N ALA A 284 -11.99 -15.20 -11.94
CA ALA A 284 -12.77 -16.40 -12.16
C ALA A 284 -12.40 -17.53 -11.20
N PHE A 285 -11.11 -17.80 -11.04
CA PHE A 285 -10.62 -18.82 -10.12
C PHE A 285 -11.00 -18.54 -8.66
N ALA A 286 -10.77 -17.31 -8.17
CA ALA A 286 -11.09 -16.94 -6.79
C ALA A 286 -12.60 -17.02 -6.51
N LEU A 287 -13.43 -16.52 -7.42
CA LEU A 287 -14.88 -16.63 -7.33
C LEU A 287 -15.35 -18.08 -7.37
N GLY A 288 -14.67 -18.92 -8.14
CA GLY A 288 -14.89 -20.36 -8.16
C GLY A 288 -14.71 -21.01 -6.79
N LEU A 289 -13.61 -20.71 -6.09
CA LEU A 289 -13.34 -21.23 -4.74
C LEU A 289 -14.34 -20.70 -3.70
N ILE A 290 -14.72 -19.43 -3.82
CA ILE A 290 -15.75 -18.83 -2.96
C ILE A 290 -17.09 -19.56 -3.18
N TRP A 291 -17.47 -19.81 -4.43
CA TRP A 291 -18.69 -20.56 -4.75
C TRP A 291 -18.65 -21.99 -4.24
N ASP A 292 -17.53 -22.71 -4.38
CA ASP A 292 -17.41 -24.06 -3.83
C ASP A 292 -17.72 -24.07 -2.33
N HIS A 293 -17.11 -23.15 -1.56
CA HIS A 293 -17.38 -23.04 -0.13
C HIS A 293 -18.82 -22.60 0.18
N LEU A 294 -19.36 -21.59 -0.52
CA LEU A 294 -20.72 -21.09 -0.26
C LEU A 294 -21.80 -22.13 -0.58
N LEU A 295 -21.57 -22.98 -1.60
CA LEU A 295 -22.48 -24.06 -1.96
C LEU A 295 -22.43 -25.22 -0.96
N ASP A 296 -21.25 -25.47 -0.37
CA ASP A 296 -21.08 -26.58 0.57
C ASP A 296 -21.39 -26.19 2.03
N THR A 297 -21.19 -24.92 2.40
CA THR A 297 -21.38 -24.41 3.77
C THR A 297 -22.06 -23.03 3.79
N ALA A 298 -23.37 -23.02 3.54
CA ALA A 298 -24.16 -21.79 3.53
C ALA A 298 -24.07 -20.99 4.84
N GLY A 299 -23.88 -19.67 4.74
CA GLY A 299 -23.83 -18.74 5.88
C GLY A 299 -22.49 -18.68 6.62
N SER A 300 -21.51 -19.50 6.24
CA SER A 300 -20.16 -19.44 6.78
C SER A 300 -19.24 -18.60 5.91
N HIS A 301 -18.51 -17.65 6.52
CA HIS A 301 -17.62 -16.71 5.83
C HIS A 301 -16.21 -16.79 6.44
N PRO A 302 -15.40 -17.80 6.10
CA PRO A 302 -14.12 -18.09 6.78
C PRO A 302 -13.11 -16.93 6.71
N TRP A 303 -13.19 -16.09 5.68
CA TRP A 303 -12.35 -14.90 5.54
C TRP A 303 -12.61 -13.80 6.57
N MET A 304 -13.81 -13.75 7.18
CA MET A 304 -14.17 -12.63 8.05
C MET A 304 -13.36 -12.57 9.34
N GLU A 305 -12.96 -13.72 9.88
CA GLU A 305 -12.10 -13.75 11.06
C GLU A 305 -10.72 -13.16 10.74
N THR A 306 -10.12 -13.59 9.63
CA THR A 306 -8.82 -13.08 9.17
C THR A 306 -8.87 -11.59 8.85
N LEU A 307 -9.92 -11.12 8.17
CA LEU A 307 -10.10 -9.69 7.89
C LEU A 307 -10.25 -8.86 9.16
N ARG A 308 -10.99 -9.35 10.16
CA ARG A 308 -11.11 -8.68 11.47
C ARG A 308 -9.79 -8.64 12.22
N GLY A 309 -9.01 -9.73 12.18
CA GLY A 309 -7.66 -9.78 12.73
C GLY A 309 -6.75 -8.73 12.10
N GLN A 310 -6.72 -8.67 10.76
CA GLN A 310 -5.96 -7.67 10.01
C GLN A 310 -6.41 -6.23 10.33
N ALA A 311 -7.72 -6.00 10.48
CA ALA A 311 -8.27 -4.70 10.82
C ALA A 311 -7.90 -4.25 12.23
N ALA A 312 -7.89 -5.16 13.21
CA ALA A 312 -7.46 -4.89 14.57
C ALA A 312 -5.96 -4.50 14.61
N GLU A 313 -5.10 -5.24 13.89
CA GLU A 313 -3.68 -4.91 13.76
C GLU A 313 -3.46 -3.55 13.10
N ALA A 314 -4.18 -3.26 12.00
CA ALA A 314 -4.11 -2.00 11.30
C ALA A 314 -4.54 -0.82 12.18
N THR A 315 -5.60 -0.99 12.97
CA THR A 315 -6.07 0.00 13.94
C THR A 315 -5.03 0.26 15.01
N ALA A 316 -4.45 -0.78 15.62
CA ALA A 316 -3.38 -0.65 16.60
C ALA A 316 -2.16 0.09 16.04
N LEU A 317 -1.79 -0.20 14.79
CA LEU A 317 -0.67 0.45 14.11
C LEU A 317 -0.96 1.93 13.81
N ALA A 318 -2.18 2.25 13.34
CA ALA A 318 -2.63 3.61 13.09
C ALA A 318 -2.67 4.44 14.39
N GLU A 319 -3.13 3.85 15.49
CA GLU A 319 -3.10 4.49 16.80
C GLU A 319 -1.68 4.74 17.29
N LYS A 320 -0.78 3.76 17.16
CA LYS A 320 0.64 3.93 17.50
C LYS A 320 1.29 5.03 16.68
N ALA A 321 1.02 5.07 15.37
CA ALA A 321 1.51 6.12 14.49
C ALA A 321 0.97 7.50 14.88
N ARG A 322 -0.32 7.60 15.23
CA ARG A 322 -0.96 8.81 15.73
C ARG A 322 -0.32 9.28 17.04
N ARG A 323 -0.06 8.37 17.99
CA ARG A 323 0.63 8.67 19.25
C ARG A 323 2.04 9.19 18.99
N LEU A 324 2.84 8.48 18.20
CA LEU A 324 4.20 8.91 17.86
C LEU A 324 4.21 10.26 17.12
N ARG A 325 3.23 10.51 16.25
CA ARG A 325 3.08 11.81 15.59
C ARG A 325 2.71 12.90 16.59
N ALA A 326 1.82 12.63 17.53
CA ALA A 326 1.44 13.56 18.59
C ALA A 326 2.61 13.85 19.54
N GLU A 327 3.39 12.84 19.93
CA GLU A 327 4.62 12.98 20.72
C GLU A 327 5.65 13.83 19.98
N ARG A 328 5.91 13.54 18.70
CA ARG A 328 6.82 14.34 17.87
C ARG A 328 6.35 15.77 17.66
N ASP A 329 5.04 15.99 17.50
CA ASP A 329 4.47 17.32 17.42
C ASP A 329 4.65 18.04 18.76
N ALA A 330 4.37 17.37 19.88
CA ALA A 330 4.55 17.91 21.22
C ALA A 330 6.01 18.29 21.49
N ASP A 331 6.96 17.41 21.18
CA ASP A 331 8.40 17.68 21.30
C ASP A 331 8.83 18.87 20.43
N ARG A 332 8.30 18.96 19.20
CA ARG A 332 8.59 20.07 18.28
C ARG A 332 8.09 21.41 18.82
N TRP A 333 7.01 21.40 19.59
CA TRP A 333 6.36 22.59 20.16
C TRP A 333 6.70 22.84 21.63
N GLY A 334 7.60 22.04 22.22
CA GLY A 334 8.03 22.19 23.61
C GLY A 334 6.96 21.82 24.65
N GLY A 335 5.95 21.02 24.30
CA GLY A 335 4.84 20.67 25.18
C GLY A 335 3.55 20.42 24.40
N ALA A 336 2.40 20.87 24.92
CA ALA A 336 1.14 20.72 24.20
C ALA A 336 1.16 21.45 22.83
N PRO A 337 0.50 20.89 21.79
CA PRO A 337 0.42 21.55 20.49
C PRO A 337 -0.25 22.93 20.62
N PRO A 338 0.21 23.95 19.88
CA PRO A 338 -0.41 25.28 19.89
C PRO A 338 -1.74 25.30 19.13
N SER A 339 -2.42 26.44 19.18
CA SER A 339 -3.62 26.71 18.40
C SER A 339 -3.37 26.53 16.89
N ASP A 340 -4.42 26.21 16.12
CA ASP A 340 -4.31 26.08 14.66
C ASP A 340 -3.81 27.37 13.99
N ARG A 341 -4.13 28.53 14.58
CA ARG A 341 -3.64 29.85 14.14
C ARG A 341 -2.12 29.90 14.20
N VAL A 342 -1.52 29.56 15.34
CA VAL A 342 -0.05 29.52 15.51
C VAL A 342 0.58 28.42 14.65
N ARG A 343 -0.09 27.28 14.47
CA ARG A 343 0.38 26.16 13.63
C ARG A 343 0.47 26.54 12.15
N GLY A 344 -0.42 27.43 11.68
CA GLY A 344 -0.48 27.93 10.30
C GLY A 344 0.55 29.01 9.96
N LEU A 345 1.27 29.56 10.94
CA LEU A 345 2.24 30.63 10.69
C LEU A 345 3.52 30.10 10.02
N LEU A 346 3.86 30.70 8.87
CA LEU A 346 5.14 30.51 8.19
C LEU A 346 6.19 31.44 8.83
N GLY A 347 6.76 31.06 9.96
CA GLY A 347 7.68 31.93 10.69
C GLY A 347 8.35 31.28 11.90
N GLN A 348 8.79 32.11 12.84
CA GLN A 348 9.61 31.72 13.99
C GLN A 348 8.81 31.14 15.16
N ALA A 349 7.50 30.88 14.99
CA ALA A 349 6.63 30.32 16.03
C ALA A 349 7.18 29.03 16.65
N ARG A 350 7.69 28.10 15.83
CA ARG A 350 8.32 26.86 16.32
C ARG A 350 9.63 27.13 17.07
N SER A 351 10.42 28.09 16.59
CA SER A 351 11.69 28.45 17.21
C SER A 351 11.46 29.13 18.56
N LEU A 352 10.46 30.02 18.66
CA LEU A 352 10.06 30.67 19.90
C LEU A 352 9.48 29.65 20.89
N ALA A 353 8.61 28.73 20.45
CA ALA A 353 8.08 27.66 21.30
C ALA A 353 9.17 26.80 21.96
N ARG A 354 10.28 26.57 21.25
CA ARG A 354 11.42 25.80 21.77
C ARG A 354 12.25 26.55 22.81
N ILE A 355 12.21 27.88 22.79
CA ILE A 355 12.93 28.73 23.73
C ILE A 355 12.06 29.04 24.94
N ASP A 356 10.83 29.53 24.69
CA ASP A 356 9.88 29.92 25.72
C ASP A 356 8.44 29.70 25.23
N ARG A 357 7.88 28.54 25.60
CA ARG A 357 6.51 28.17 25.22
C ARG A 357 5.44 29.02 25.90
N PRO A 358 5.47 29.26 27.23
CA PRO A 358 4.46 30.10 27.88
C PRO A 358 4.40 31.53 27.33
N LEU A 359 5.52 32.09 26.85
CA LEU A 359 5.53 33.40 26.19
C LEU A 359 4.79 33.36 24.85
N LEU A 360 5.02 32.33 24.02
CA LEU A 360 4.31 32.16 22.76
C LEU A 360 2.79 32.08 22.98
N ASP A 361 2.34 31.24 23.92
CA ASP A 361 0.91 31.09 24.24
C ASP A 361 0.29 32.41 24.72
N ARG A 362 1.06 33.21 25.46
CA ARG A 362 0.61 34.54 25.88
C ARG A 362 0.45 35.49 24.71
N ILE A 363 1.40 35.52 23.78
CA ILE A 363 1.32 36.39 22.59
C ILE A 363 0.10 35.99 21.73
N ASP A 364 -0.18 34.70 21.58
CA ASP A 364 -1.37 34.20 20.86
C ASP A 364 -2.68 34.69 21.51
N ALA A 365 -2.73 34.70 22.85
CA ALA A 365 -3.90 35.15 23.60
C ALA A 365 -4.13 36.67 23.58
N LEU A 366 -3.17 37.48 23.14
CA LEU A 366 -3.31 38.94 23.09
C LEU A 366 -4.24 39.39 21.94
N PRO A 367 -5.03 40.47 22.12
CA PRO A 367 -5.71 41.13 21.00
C PRO A 367 -4.72 41.63 19.95
N ALA A 368 -5.15 41.71 18.69
CA ALA A 368 -4.34 42.15 17.55
C ALA A 368 -3.56 43.47 17.78
N ALA A 369 -4.18 44.46 18.42
CA ALA A 369 -3.53 45.74 18.75
C ALA A 369 -2.35 45.54 19.74
N ARG A 370 -2.53 44.72 20.76
CA ARG A 370 -1.48 44.39 21.74
C ARG A 370 -0.38 43.53 21.13
N GLN A 371 -0.69 42.67 20.16
CA GLN A 371 0.31 41.95 19.38
C GLN A 371 1.20 42.91 18.58
N ARG A 372 0.63 43.95 17.94
CA ARG A 372 1.40 45.01 17.25
C ARG A 372 2.29 45.81 18.19
N GLU A 373 1.78 46.18 19.36
CA GLU A 373 2.56 46.85 20.40
C GLU A 373 3.74 45.99 20.87
N ALA A 374 3.50 44.70 21.10
CA ALA A 374 4.54 43.73 21.46
C ALA A 374 5.62 43.64 20.39
N ALA A 375 5.23 43.59 19.12
CA ALA A 375 6.14 43.56 17.98
C ALA A 375 7.03 44.81 17.95
N CYS A 376 6.44 46.01 18.04
CA CYS A 376 7.17 47.28 18.03
C CYS A 376 8.12 47.40 19.23
N TRP A 377 7.65 46.98 20.41
CA TRP A 377 8.48 46.93 21.63
C TRP A 377 9.71 46.04 21.44
N ALA A 378 9.53 44.84 20.89
CA ALA A 378 10.61 43.90 20.66
C ALA A 378 11.60 44.42 19.61
N ALA A 379 11.11 44.95 18.49
CA ALA A 379 11.92 45.54 17.44
C ALA A 379 12.78 46.70 17.98
N ARG A 380 12.21 47.62 18.75
CA ARG A 380 12.96 48.73 19.38
C ARG A 380 14.09 48.21 20.28
N ARG A 381 13.83 47.18 21.08
CA ARG A 381 14.84 46.57 21.97
C ARG A 381 15.95 45.89 21.18
N ALA A 382 15.59 45.16 20.12
CA ALA A 382 16.55 44.56 19.19
C ALA A 382 17.44 45.62 18.53
N MET A 383 16.86 46.70 18.03
CA MET A 383 17.61 47.78 17.37
C MET A 383 18.56 48.48 18.35
N ARG A 384 18.11 48.69 19.58
CA ARG A 384 18.93 49.29 20.64
C ARG A 384 20.13 48.42 21.01
N VAL A 385 19.91 47.13 21.29
CA VAL A 385 21.01 46.25 21.72
C VAL A 385 22.06 46.07 20.62
N ALA A 386 21.64 46.13 19.34
CA ALA A 386 22.54 46.06 18.20
C ALA A 386 23.16 47.42 17.79
N GLY A 387 22.81 48.52 18.48
CA GLY A 387 23.30 49.87 18.17
C GLY A 387 22.73 50.48 16.89
N LEU A 388 21.67 49.89 16.31
CA LEU A 388 21.07 50.30 15.03
C LEU A 388 20.15 51.52 15.16
N GLU A 389 19.72 51.88 16.37
CA GLU A 389 18.85 53.05 16.61
C GLU A 389 19.52 54.40 16.27
N ARG A 390 20.85 54.41 16.07
CA ARG A 390 21.63 55.61 15.70
C ARG A 390 21.79 55.78 14.20
N ILE A 391 21.41 54.78 13.41
CA ILE A 391 21.52 54.78 11.96
C ILE A 391 20.25 55.42 11.38
N GLY A 392 20.39 56.57 10.71
CA GLY A 392 19.25 57.43 10.36
C GLY A 392 18.10 56.71 9.65
N TRP A 393 18.40 55.92 8.62
CA TRP A 393 17.38 55.22 7.83
C TRP A 393 16.68 54.08 8.60
N ILE A 394 17.33 53.51 9.62
CA ILE A 394 16.74 52.50 10.52
C ILE A 394 15.91 53.19 11.60
N ALA A 395 16.41 54.28 12.17
CA ALA A 395 15.71 55.10 13.16
C ALA A 395 14.39 55.65 12.60
N ASP A 396 14.41 56.15 11.36
CA ASP A 396 13.23 56.65 10.66
C ASP A 396 12.19 55.55 10.44
N ALA A 397 12.64 54.35 10.05
CA ALA A 397 11.76 53.19 9.85
C ALA A 397 11.13 52.72 11.17
N LEU A 398 11.91 52.67 12.25
CA LEU A 398 11.42 52.33 13.58
C LEU A 398 10.40 53.36 14.09
N ALA A 399 10.67 54.66 13.92
CA ALA A 399 9.75 55.73 14.28
C ALA A 399 8.46 55.71 13.44
N ALA A 400 8.54 55.31 12.17
CA ALA A 400 7.36 55.10 11.32
C ALA A 400 6.47 53.99 11.88
N ALA A 401 7.04 52.82 12.20
CA ALA A 401 6.30 51.70 12.76
C ALA A 401 5.65 52.04 14.12
N GLU A 402 6.36 52.76 14.99
CA GLU A 402 5.85 53.18 16.31
C GLU A 402 4.70 54.19 16.21
N ALA A 403 4.72 55.04 15.18
CA ALA A 403 3.61 55.92 14.85
C ALA A 403 2.48 55.20 14.09
N ASN A 404 2.54 53.87 13.99
CA ASN A 404 1.62 53.02 13.23
C ASN A 404 1.49 53.44 11.76
N ARG A 405 2.59 53.93 11.17
CA ARG A 405 2.70 54.24 9.74
C ARG A 405 3.37 53.08 9.01
N PRO A 406 3.06 52.87 7.72
CA PRO A 406 3.73 51.85 6.91
C PRO A 406 5.25 52.02 6.92
N LEU A 407 5.97 50.91 6.97
CA LEU A 407 7.41 50.92 6.84
C LEU A 407 7.84 51.42 5.46
N PRO A 408 9.03 52.04 5.34
CA PRO A 408 9.56 52.42 4.04
C PRO A 408 9.68 51.22 3.11
N ARG A 409 9.44 51.45 1.81
CA ARG A 409 9.40 50.44 0.75
C ARG A 409 10.55 49.40 0.78
N PRO A 410 11.83 49.76 1.05
CA PRO A 410 12.92 48.78 1.12
C PRO A 410 12.75 47.70 2.21
N PHE A 411 11.98 47.98 3.26
CA PHE A 411 11.71 47.03 4.36
C PHE A 411 10.53 46.09 4.08
N THR A 412 9.64 46.48 3.15
CA THR A 412 8.44 45.72 2.80
C THR A 412 8.63 44.90 1.51
N GLU A 413 9.50 45.36 0.61
CA GLU A 413 9.78 44.66 -0.65
C GLU A 413 10.58 43.39 -0.44
N GLN A 414 10.13 42.30 -1.09
CA GLN A 414 10.82 41.00 -1.07
C GLN A 414 11.15 40.55 0.36
N SER A 415 10.24 40.79 1.31
CA SER A 415 10.45 40.50 2.73
C SER A 415 11.68 41.21 3.34
N GLY A 416 11.97 42.43 2.89
CA GLY A 416 13.01 43.29 3.45
C GLY A 416 14.44 42.96 3.01
N ILE A 417 14.63 42.09 2.01
CA ILE A 417 15.94 41.75 1.43
C ILE A 417 16.75 43.02 1.06
N PRO A 418 16.20 44.01 0.35
CA PRO A 418 16.96 45.21 -0.02
C PRO A 418 17.47 46.02 1.19
N ALA A 419 16.68 46.08 2.26
CA ALA A 419 17.08 46.74 3.50
C ALA A 419 18.13 45.92 4.27
N PHE A 420 18.05 44.59 4.21
CA PHE A 420 19.04 43.69 4.82
C PHE A 420 20.40 43.76 4.09
N ASP A 421 20.40 43.81 2.75
CA ASP A 421 21.62 43.98 1.96
C ASP A 421 22.29 45.32 2.23
N ARG A 422 21.47 46.38 2.38
CA ARG A 422 21.95 47.69 2.82
C ARG A 422 22.58 47.63 4.20
N LEU A 423 21.96 46.96 5.17
CA LEU A 423 22.51 46.79 6.52
C LEU A 423 23.92 46.18 6.48
N LEU A 424 24.16 45.15 5.65
CA LEU A 424 25.45 44.47 5.57
C LEU A 424 26.54 45.28 4.85
N SER A 425 26.16 46.22 4.00
CA SER A 425 27.08 47.00 3.17
C SER A 425 27.35 48.41 3.71
N ASP A 426 26.54 48.88 4.65
CA ASP A 426 26.59 50.23 5.20
C ASP A 426 27.76 50.37 6.21
N PRO A 427 28.77 51.22 5.94
CA PRO A 427 29.94 51.36 6.80
C PRO A 427 29.62 52.00 8.15
N GLU A 428 28.46 52.66 8.30
CA GLU A 428 28.03 53.23 9.58
C GLU A 428 27.47 52.17 10.54
N VAL A 429 27.13 50.98 10.03
CA VAL A 429 26.55 49.89 10.83
C VAL A 429 27.63 49.23 11.69
N PRO A 430 27.44 49.16 13.03
CA PRO A 430 28.39 48.47 13.91
C PRO A 430 28.50 46.99 13.56
N HIS A 431 29.67 46.40 13.76
CA HIS A 431 29.91 44.98 13.52
C HIS A 431 30.27 44.27 14.82
N THR A 432 29.24 43.82 15.54
CA THR A 432 29.38 43.17 16.84
C THR A 432 29.10 41.68 16.70
N ILE A 433 30.05 40.82 17.03
CA ILE A 433 29.83 39.37 17.05
C ILE A 433 29.37 38.96 18.45
N ILE A 434 28.21 38.33 18.53
CA ILE A 434 27.69 37.71 19.74
C ILE A 434 27.80 36.20 19.66
N THR A 435 27.90 35.59 20.83
CA THR A 435 27.83 34.15 20.99
C THR A 435 26.37 33.73 21.15
N LEU A 436 25.92 32.78 20.33
CA LEU A 436 24.62 32.15 20.50
C LEU A 436 24.77 30.76 21.09
N CYS A 437 24.24 30.59 22.31
CA CYS A 437 24.05 29.29 22.94
C CYS A 437 22.63 28.78 22.63
N LEU A 438 22.49 28.00 21.56
CA LEU A 438 21.24 27.32 21.24
C LEU A 438 21.26 25.92 21.86
N ALA A 439 20.32 25.66 22.78
CA ALA A 439 20.16 24.35 23.37
C ALA A 439 19.63 23.35 22.32
N SER A 440 20.46 22.39 21.92
CA SER A 440 20.01 21.23 21.15
C SER A 440 19.66 20.10 22.11
N LYS A 441 18.36 19.81 22.29
CA LYS A 441 17.92 18.64 23.06
C LYS A 441 18.32 17.31 22.41
N ALA A 442 18.64 17.29 21.11
CA ALA A 442 18.89 16.05 20.37
C ALA A 442 20.27 15.41 20.66
N LEU A 443 21.24 16.14 21.21
CA LEU A 443 22.62 15.67 21.38
C LEU A 443 23.27 16.07 22.72
N GLY A 444 22.57 16.80 23.60
CA GLY A 444 23.15 17.29 24.87
C GLY A 444 24.30 18.29 24.70
N THR A 445 24.67 18.63 23.48
CA THR A 445 25.74 19.58 23.14
C THR A 445 25.17 20.96 22.87
N ARG A 446 25.73 21.98 23.54
CA ARG A 446 25.50 23.39 23.19
C ARG A 446 26.21 23.67 21.88
N HIS A 447 25.47 24.05 20.85
CA HIS A 447 26.09 24.55 19.63
C HIS A 447 26.41 26.03 19.87
N VAL A 448 27.70 26.36 19.82
CA VAL A 448 28.21 27.71 20.02
C VAL A 448 28.53 28.26 18.64
N THR A 449 27.81 29.30 18.22
CA THR A 449 28.05 29.97 16.93
C THR A 449 28.23 31.46 17.16
N GLY A 450 29.25 32.04 16.51
CA GLY A 450 29.42 33.48 16.44
C GLY A 450 28.49 34.04 15.37
N VAL A 451 27.63 34.98 15.73
CA VAL A 451 26.69 35.63 14.82
C VAL A 451 26.81 37.14 14.91
N LEU A 452 26.71 37.82 13.78
CA LEU A 452 26.64 39.27 13.71
C LEU A 452 25.34 39.75 14.37
N GLN A 453 25.45 40.48 15.47
CA GLN A 453 24.33 40.92 16.30
C GLN A 453 23.33 41.77 15.52
N GLN A 454 23.83 42.61 14.61
CA GLN A 454 23.02 43.47 13.75
C GLN A 454 22.17 42.63 12.79
N ALA A 455 22.76 41.60 12.16
CA ALA A 455 22.05 40.67 11.30
C ALA A 455 21.01 39.82 12.07
N ALA A 456 21.26 39.54 13.36
CA ALA A 456 20.28 38.88 14.23
C ALA A 456 19.13 39.80 14.66
N ALA A 457 19.41 41.08 14.91
CA ALA A 457 18.44 42.06 15.38
C ALA A 457 17.52 42.57 14.26
N PHE A 458 18.09 42.87 13.09
CA PHE A 458 17.40 43.58 12.02
C PHE A 458 16.11 42.91 11.51
N PRO A 459 16.02 41.57 11.41
CA PRO A 459 14.77 40.90 11.07
C PRO A 459 13.60 41.23 12.01
N ALA A 460 13.84 41.65 13.25
CA ALA A 460 12.77 42.08 14.15
C ALA A 460 12.05 43.34 13.65
N LEU A 461 12.77 44.25 12.97
CA LEU A 461 12.20 45.45 12.35
C LEU A 461 11.47 45.10 11.05
N ILE A 462 12.03 44.21 10.23
CA ILE A 462 11.37 43.70 9.02
C ILE A 462 10.03 43.01 9.37
N ALA A 463 9.99 42.25 10.46
CA ALA A 463 8.79 41.54 10.91
C ALA A 463 7.58 42.47 11.12
N LEU A 464 7.79 43.76 11.41
CA LEU A 464 6.71 44.73 11.57
C LEU A 464 5.93 44.97 10.26
N ALA A 465 6.52 44.67 9.10
CA ALA A 465 5.86 44.76 7.79
C ALA A 465 4.82 43.66 7.55
N ASN A 466 4.78 42.60 8.38
CA ASN A 466 3.83 41.50 8.19
C ASN A 466 2.40 41.96 8.52
N ASP A 467 1.41 41.63 7.68
CA ASP A 467 0.00 42.02 7.88
C ASP A 467 -0.66 41.26 9.03
N ASP A 468 -0.22 40.03 9.34
CA ASP A 468 -0.71 39.30 10.52
C ASP A 468 -0.02 39.82 11.79
N PRO A 469 -0.75 40.47 12.71
CA PRO A 469 -0.19 41.03 13.94
C PRO A 469 0.44 39.96 14.84
N LEU A 470 -0.08 38.72 14.82
CA LEU A 470 0.47 37.61 15.60
C LEU A 470 1.82 37.16 15.04
N ALA A 471 1.92 37.01 13.71
CA ALA A 471 3.16 36.66 13.05
C ALA A 471 4.23 37.74 13.29
N ALA A 472 3.87 39.01 13.12
CA ALA A 472 4.76 40.15 13.39
C ALA A 472 5.30 40.13 14.83
N ALA A 473 4.43 39.88 15.82
CA ALA A 473 4.81 39.82 17.23
C ALA A 473 5.78 38.67 17.52
N ILE A 474 5.45 37.45 17.06
CA ILE A 474 6.26 36.26 17.28
C ILE A 474 7.64 36.42 16.64
N ASP A 475 7.71 36.86 15.39
CA ASP A 475 8.96 37.02 14.66
C ASP A 475 9.82 38.14 15.26
N ALA A 476 9.22 39.28 15.63
CA ALA A 476 9.94 40.36 16.27
C ALA A 476 10.50 39.97 17.65
N VAL A 477 9.70 39.30 18.49
CA VAL A 477 10.12 38.82 19.82
C VAL A 477 11.22 37.78 19.70
N TYR A 478 11.09 36.83 18.78
CA TYR A 478 12.12 35.82 18.54
C TYR A 478 13.45 36.45 18.12
N ASN A 479 13.44 37.29 17.08
CA ASN A 479 14.67 37.90 16.57
C ASN A 479 15.32 38.86 17.59
N ALA A 480 14.50 39.59 18.36
CA ALA A 480 14.99 40.36 19.49
C ALA A 480 15.70 39.46 20.53
N ALA A 481 15.08 38.34 20.90
CA ALA A 481 15.68 37.38 21.83
C ALA A 481 17.04 36.85 21.33
N ILE A 482 17.15 36.53 20.04
CA ILE A 482 18.43 36.09 19.44
C ILE A 482 19.47 37.22 19.47
N ALA A 483 19.10 38.46 19.17
CA ALA A 483 20.02 39.61 19.20
C ALA A 483 20.60 39.90 20.60
N HIS A 484 19.91 39.48 21.66
CA HIS A 484 20.39 39.59 23.04
C HIS A 484 21.44 38.53 23.43
N GLY A 485 21.73 37.54 22.58
CA GLY A 485 22.84 36.59 22.80
C GLY A 485 22.74 35.86 24.15
N ASP A 486 23.80 35.94 24.96
CA ASP A 486 23.84 35.33 26.30
C ASP A 486 22.84 35.96 27.30
N ASP A 487 22.40 37.21 27.06
CA ASP A 487 21.37 37.91 27.85
C ASP A 487 19.94 37.58 27.39
N ARG A 488 19.76 36.65 26.44
CA ARG A 488 18.45 36.27 25.89
C ARG A 488 17.42 35.94 26.98
N ASP A 489 17.78 35.13 27.96
CA ASP A 489 16.83 34.66 28.96
C ASP A 489 16.35 35.82 29.85
N ARG A 490 17.22 36.80 30.12
CA ARG A 490 16.85 38.05 30.78
C ARG A 490 15.90 38.88 29.91
N PHE A 491 16.21 39.04 28.61
CA PHE A 491 15.31 39.72 27.68
C PHE A 491 13.94 39.05 27.67
N LEU A 492 13.85 37.72 27.66
CA LEU A 492 12.58 37.00 27.62
C LEU A 492 11.75 37.14 28.89
N THR A 493 12.33 37.51 30.04
CA THR A 493 11.56 37.81 31.26
C THR A 493 10.91 39.20 31.27
N ASP A 494 11.47 40.19 30.56
CA ASP A 494 10.90 41.53 30.47
C ASP A 494 9.53 41.61 29.75
N PRO A 495 9.26 40.90 28.63
CA PRO A 495 7.96 40.89 27.99
C PRO A 495 6.89 40.24 28.86
N TYR A 496 7.23 39.37 29.82
CA TYR A 496 6.25 38.90 30.81
C TYR A 496 5.67 40.04 31.66
N THR A 497 6.43 41.12 31.81
CA THR A 497 6.05 42.31 32.58
C THR A 497 5.41 43.37 31.69
N ALA A 498 5.88 43.51 30.44
CA ALA A 498 5.34 44.47 29.48
C ALA A 498 4.02 44.02 28.81
N LEU A 499 3.73 42.72 28.77
CA LEU A 499 2.53 42.12 28.15
C LEU A 499 1.44 41.75 29.19
N ARG A 500 1.44 42.39 30.36
CA ARG A 500 0.38 42.23 31.39
C ARG A 500 -0.86 43.06 31.08
#